data_AF-A0A956UZB9-F1
#
_entry.id   AF-A0A956UZB9-F1
#
_cell.length_a   1.000
_cell.length_b   1.000
_cell.length_c   1.000
_cell.angle_alpha   90.00
_cell.angle_beta   90.00
_cell.angle_gamma   90.00
#
_symmetry.space_group_name_H-M   'P 1'
#
loop_
_entity.id
_entity.type
_entity.pdbx_description
1 polymer ?
#
loop_
_entity_poly.entity_id
_entity_poly.type
_entity_poly.pdbx_seq_one_letter_code
_entity_poly.pdbx_strand_id
1 'polypeptide(L)'
;MPEPDIGDRIFTGYPLGLTRSAYEQSLRQMTVAELEDSLEVKRWLVLEPECQSTVVQTYFRYQIEVILAELLRRRKLLEGQRHHPLAPAWQSGELRNSRERIERIRQRWPIDLFLTQSLGCTLTPRGPHAAICRCPLPNHDDSSPSFHVDLIKNVGYCFGCQRGGDVIELTRWYLNNGSFMDALHALEQEGHTFDNRHTR
;
A
#
# COMPACT_ATOMS: atom_id res chain seq x y z
N MET A 1 0.72 -1.41 -46.23
CA MET A 1 1.84 -0.48 -45.95
C MET A 1 3.11 -1.30 -46.07
N PRO A 2 4.16 -0.84 -46.79
CA PRO A 2 5.42 -1.57 -46.78
C PRO A 2 6.04 -1.45 -45.39
N GLU A 3 6.58 -2.54 -44.87
CA GLU A 3 7.35 -2.53 -43.62
C GLU A 3 8.57 -1.61 -43.78
N PRO A 4 8.92 -0.81 -42.76
CA PRO A 4 10.09 0.05 -42.85
C PRO A 4 11.34 -0.81 -42.88
N ASP A 5 12.18 -0.58 -43.89
CA ASP A 5 13.52 -1.15 -44.04
C ASP A 5 14.40 -0.69 -42.86
N ILE A 6 14.59 -1.60 -41.88
CA ILE A 6 15.47 -1.41 -40.73
C ILE A 6 16.91 -1.74 -41.17
N GLY A 7 17.39 -1.03 -42.19
CA GLY A 7 18.79 -1.11 -42.62
C GLY A 7 19.71 -0.62 -41.51
N ASP A 8 20.64 -1.50 -41.08
CA ASP A 8 21.93 -1.23 -40.42
C ASP A 8 22.04 -0.04 -39.45
N ARG A 9 20.96 0.26 -38.72
CA ARG A 9 21.02 1.20 -37.60
C ARG A 9 21.64 0.46 -36.44
N ILE A 10 22.85 0.88 -36.05
CA ILE A 10 23.52 0.46 -34.80
C ILE A 10 22.47 0.43 -33.71
N PHE A 11 22.11 -0.77 -33.32
CA PHE A 11 21.01 -0.99 -32.42
C PHE A 11 21.52 -0.64 -31.02
N THR A 12 21.34 0.62 -30.65
CA THR A 12 22.01 1.23 -29.50
C THR A 12 21.55 0.68 -28.15
N GLY A 13 20.48 -0.13 -28.11
CA GLY A 13 19.89 -0.69 -26.89
C GLY A 13 18.85 0.22 -26.22
N TYR A 14 18.74 1.49 -26.63
CA TYR A 14 17.79 2.48 -26.10
C TYR A 14 16.58 2.65 -27.03
N PRO A 15 15.43 3.17 -26.53
CA PRO A 15 14.28 3.47 -27.38
C PRO A 15 14.65 4.36 -28.57
N LEU A 16 14.02 4.10 -29.72
CA LEU A 16 14.26 4.85 -30.94
C LEU A 16 14.05 6.35 -30.73
N GLY A 17 15.04 7.15 -31.14
CA GLY A 17 15.01 8.61 -30.99
C GLY A 17 15.58 9.14 -29.68
N LEU A 18 16.02 8.27 -28.76
CA LEU A 18 16.70 8.68 -27.53
C LEU A 18 18.20 8.41 -27.57
N THR A 19 18.97 9.34 -27.02
CA THR A 19 20.35 9.08 -26.62
C THR A 19 20.37 8.22 -25.35
N ARG A 20 21.50 7.56 -25.08
CA ARG A 20 21.73 6.86 -23.81
C ARG A 20 21.39 7.71 -22.59
N SER A 21 21.93 8.94 -22.55
CA SER A 21 21.74 9.85 -21.43
C SER A 21 20.28 10.28 -21.28
N ALA A 22 19.58 10.50 -22.40
CA ALA A 22 18.15 10.85 -22.37
C ALA A 22 17.29 9.70 -21.83
N TYR A 23 17.59 8.45 -22.21
CA TYR A 23 16.89 7.28 -21.67
C TYR A 23 17.20 7.05 -20.19
N GLU A 24 18.47 7.13 -19.78
CA GLU A 24 18.83 7.03 -18.36
C GLU A 24 18.17 8.15 -17.53
N GLN A 25 18.04 9.36 -18.08
CA GLN A 25 17.35 10.47 -17.43
C GLN A 25 15.84 10.24 -17.31
N SER A 26 15.18 9.66 -18.33
CA SER A 26 13.75 9.35 -18.24
C SER A 26 13.47 8.30 -17.16
N LEU A 27 14.33 7.29 -17.02
CA LEU A 27 14.21 6.28 -15.96
C LEU A 27 14.35 6.90 -14.55
N ARG A 28 15.13 7.97 -14.40
CA ARG A 28 15.26 8.69 -13.11
C ARG A 28 13.99 9.45 -12.74
N GLN A 29 13.13 9.78 -13.71
CA GLN A 29 11.88 10.50 -13.49
C GLN A 29 10.72 9.54 -13.13
N MET A 30 10.83 8.26 -13.47
CA MET A 30 9.84 7.23 -13.11
C MET A 30 9.85 6.93 -11.60
N THR A 31 8.75 6.46 -11.04
CA THR A 31 8.67 5.91 -9.68
C THR A 31 9.32 4.53 -9.58
N VAL A 32 9.50 4.00 -8.37
CA VAL A 32 10.03 2.63 -8.19
C VAL A 32 9.07 1.59 -8.77
N ALA A 33 7.76 1.74 -8.53
CA ALA A 33 6.74 0.84 -9.05
C ALA A 33 6.72 0.83 -10.59
N GLU A 34 6.75 2.01 -11.23
CA GLU A 34 6.79 2.10 -12.69
C GLU A 34 8.05 1.44 -13.30
N LEU A 35 9.19 1.50 -12.60
CA LEU A 35 10.42 0.81 -13.02
C LEU A 35 10.29 -0.71 -12.87
N GLU A 36 9.66 -1.19 -11.80
CA GLU A 36 9.41 -2.62 -11.56
C GLU A 36 8.43 -3.20 -12.59
N ASP A 37 7.34 -2.48 -12.89
CA ASP A 37 6.38 -2.86 -13.94
C ASP A 37 7.06 -2.90 -15.32
N SER A 38 7.86 -1.87 -15.62
CA SER A 38 8.64 -1.78 -16.87
C SER A 38 9.65 -2.92 -17.01
N LEU A 39 10.25 -3.35 -15.90
CA LEU A 39 11.17 -4.48 -15.84
C LEU A 39 10.44 -5.80 -16.09
N GLU A 40 9.28 -6.01 -15.47
CA GLU A 40 8.46 -7.22 -15.63
C GLU A 40 8.03 -7.41 -17.08
N VAL A 41 7.45 -6.36 -17.69
CA VAL A 41 7.03 -6.38 -19.09
C VAL A 41 8.20 -6.72 -20.01
N LYS A 42 9.38 -6.14 -19.79
CA LYS A 42 10.55 -6.40 -20.65
C LYS A 42 11.12 -7.79 -20.46
N ARG A 43 11.11 -8.31 -19.23
CA ARG A 43 11.51 -9.70 -18.96
C ARG A 43 10.60 -10.68 -19.68
N TRP A 44 9.29 -10.41 -19.68
CA TRP A 44 8.33 -11.21 -20.43
C TRP A 44 8.61 -11.13 -21.93
N LEU A 45 8.77 -9.93 -22.50
CA LEU A 45 9.05 -9.73 -23.93
C LEU A 45 10.33 -10.44 -24.42
N VAL A 46 11.36 -10.56 -23.58
CA VAL A 46 12.60 -11.31 -23.94
C VAL A 46 12.32 -12.79 -24.19
N LEU A 47 11.31 -13.36 -23.53
CA LEU A 47 10.98 -14.78 -23.59
C LEU A 47 10.01 -15.11 -24.72
N GLU A 48 9.35 -14.11 -25.32
CA GLU A 48 8.38 -14.31 -26.40
C GLU A 48 9.06 -14.89 -27.66
N PRO A 49 8.49 -15.92 -28.30
CA PRO A 49 9.06 -16.55 -29.50
C PRO A 49 9.34 -15.58 -30.65
N GLU A 50 8.49 -14.57 -30.82
CA GLU A 50 8.59 -13.53 -31.84
C GLU A 50 9.78 -12.59 -31.60
N CYS A 51 10.31 -12.56 -30.37
CA CYS A 51 11.44 -11.75 -29.96
C CYS A 51 12.78 -12.51 -30.02
N GLN A 52 12.83 -13.72 -30.60
CA GLN A 52 14.04 -14.56 -30.63
C GLN A 52 15.17 -14.06 -31.54
N SER A 53 14.96 -12.98 -32.32
CA SER A 53 16.07 -12.39 -33.05
C SER A 53 17.12 -11.83 -32.08
N THR A 54 18.40 -12.05 -32.39
CA THR A 54 19.52 -11.62 -31.54
C THR A 54 19.49 -10.11 -31.25
N VAL A 55 19.01 -9.32 -32.20
CA VAL A 55 18.88 -7.85 -32.09
C VAL A 55 17.78 -7.48 -31.08
N VAL A 56 16.60 -8.08 -31.19
CA VAL A 56 15.46 -7.80 -30.29
C VAL A 56 15.76 -8.28 -28.86
N GLN A 57 16.41 -9.44 -28.71
CA GLN A 57 16.86 -9.88 -27.39
C GLN A 57 17.90 -8.92 -26.78
N THR A 58 18.87 -8.47 -27.58
CA THR A 58 19.90 -7.52 -27.11
C THR A 58 19.28 -6.20 -26.66
N TYR A 59 18.23 -5.73 -27.35
CA TYR A 59 17.45 -4.57 -26.93
C TYR A 59 16.89 -4.69 -25.53
N PHE A 60 16.04 -5.69 -25.32
CA PHE A 60 15.30 -5.80 -24.09
C PHE A 60 16.23 -6.17 -22.94
N ARG A 61 17.27 -6.98 -23.19
CA ARG A 61 18.33 -7.23 -22.21
C ARG A 61 19.02 -5.95 -21.77
N TYR A 62 19.41 -5.09 -22.71
CA TYR A 62 20.02 -3.81 -22.37
C TYR A 62 19.07 -2.95 -21.52
N GLN A 63 17.80 -2.84 -21.91
CA GLN A 63 16.83 -2.05 -21.14
C GLN A 63 16.60 -2.61 -19.74
N ILE A 64 16.52 -3.94 -19.59
CA ILE A 64 16.47 -4.64 -18.31
C ILE A 64 17.69 -4.26 -17.45
N GLU A 65 18.89 -4.32 -18.02
CA GLU A 65 20.12 -3.98 -17.31
C GLU A 65 20.12 -2.53 -16.81
N VAL A 66 19.68 -1.57 -17.63
CA VAL A 66 19.63 -0.16 -17.22
C VAL A 66 18.55 0.10 -16.15
N ILE A 67 17.38 -0.54 -16.27
CA ILE A 67 16.34 -0.44 -15.24
C ILE A 67 16.82 -1.04 -13.91
N LEU A 68 17.46 -2.21 -13.95
CA LEU A 68 18.06 -2.83 -12.76
C LEU A 68 19.16 -1.95 -12.17
N ALA A 69 19.99 -1.32 -13.00
CA ALA A 69 21.02 -0.39 -12.55
C ALA A 69 20.41 0.83 -11.85
N GLU A 70 19.31 1.39 -12.36
CA GLU A 70 18.61 2.51 -11.73
C GLU A 70 17.95 2.10 -10.40
N LEU A 71 17.31 0.93 -10.33
CA LEU A 71 16.75 0.38 -9.09
C LEU A 71 17.85 0.17 -8.03
N LEU A 72 19.00 -0.37 -8.43
CA LEU A 72 20.16 -0.53 -7.54
C LEU A 72 20.76 0.82 -7.11
N ARG A 73 20.82 1.81 -7.99
CA ARG A 73 21.27 3.17 -7.66
C ARG A 73 20.37 3.79 -6.60
N ARG A 74 19.05 3.71 -6.77
CA ARG A 74 18.07 4.21 -5.78
C ARG A 74 18.22 3.51 -4.44
N ARG A 75 18.39 2.19 -4.44
CA ARG A 75 18.66 1.41 -3.23
C ARG A 75 19.93 1.91 -2.52
N LYS A 76 21.04 2.08 -3.25
CA LYS A 76 22.30 2.60 -2.70
C LYS A 76 22.19 4.03 -2.18
N LEU A 77 21.42 4.90 -2.86
CA LEU A 77 21.16 6.25 -2.38
C LEU A 77 20.37 6.22 -1.09
N LEU A 78 19.30 5.42 -1.02
CA LEU A 78 18.53 5.26 0.21
C LEU A 78 19.41 4.71 1.34
N GLU A 79 20.24 3.71 1.06
CA GLU A 79 21.21 3.14 2.02
C GLU A 79 22.25 4.18 2.48
N GLY A 80 22.83 4.93 1.56
CA GLY A 80 23.82 5.97 1.87
C GLY A 80 23.22 7.20 2.55
N GLN A 81 21.94 7.48 2.30
CA GLN A 81 21.18 8.54 2.96
C GLN A 81 20.62 8.12 4.32
N ARG A 82 20.75 6.84 4.75
CA ARG A 82 20.27 6.39 6.07
C ARG A 82 20.84 7.20 7.24
N HIS A 83 22.02 7.79 7.07
CA HIS A 83 22.70 8.61 8.08
C HIS A 83 22.74 10.10 7.73
N HIS A 84 22.02 10.56 6.69
CA HIS A 84 22.01 11.97 6.29
C HIS A 84 21.32 12.83 7.37
N PRO A 85 21.84 14.01 7.77
CA PRO A 85 21.28 14.82 8.85
C PRO A 85 19.83 15.27 8.62
N LEU A 86 19.42 15.39 7.35
CA LEU A 86 18.04 15.68 6.93
C LEU A 86 17.30 14.45 6.41
N ALA A 87 17.91 13.26 6.39
CA ALA A 87 17.12 12.07 6.14
C ALA A 87 16.13 11.93 7.30
N PRO A 88 14.85 11.62 7.02
CA PRO A 88 13.95 11.23 8.10
C PRO A 88 14.61 10.06 8.84
N ALA A 89 14.35 9.92 10.14
CA ALA A 89 14.82 8.75 10.88
C ALA A 89 14.18 7.51 10.23
N TRP A 90 14.89 6.90 9.28
CA TRP A 90 14.47 5.66 8.62
C TRP A 90 14.66 4.56 9.63
N GLN A 91 13.73 4.49 10.57
CA GLN A 91 13.77 3.53 11.64
C GLN A 91 13.40 2.17 11.05
N SER A 92 14.42 1.50 10.51
CA SER A 92 14.39 0.11 10.08
C SER A 92 13.94 -0.83 11.20
N GLY A 93 14.11 -0.41 12.46
CA GLY A 93 13.48 -1.00 13.65
C GLY A 93 12.03 -0.57 13.89
N GLU A 94 11.64 0.70 13.68
CA GLU A 94 10.24 1.13 13.83
C GLU A 94 9.34 0.52 12.78
N LEU A 95 9.72 0.27 11.53
CA LEU A 95 8.76 -0.30 10.57
C LEU A 95 8.37 -1.74 10.94
N ARG A 96 9.32 -2.53 11.46
CA ARG A 96 9.04 -3.86 12.03
C ARG A 96 8.25 -3.75 13.33
N ASN A 97 8.65 -2.86 14.24
CA ASN A 97 7.91 -2.56 15.47
C ASN A 97 6.51 -2.00 15.16
N SER A 98 6.33 -1.26 14.07
CA SER A 98 5.06 -0.66 13.63
C SER A 98 4.13 -1.72 13.10
N ARG A 99 4.61 -2.69 12.33
CA ARG A 99 3.79 -3.85 11.93
C ARG A 99 3.36 -4.67 13.14
N GLU A 100 4.31 -5.00 14.02
CA GLU A 100 3.99 -5.73 15.26
C GLU A 100 3.04 -4.93 16.17
N ARG A 101 3.21 -3.60 16.24
CA ARG A 101 2.36 -2.69 17.01
C ARG A 101 0.94 -2.61 16.44
N ILE A 102 0.81 -2.42 15.13
CA ILE A 102 -0.48 -2.41 14.41
C ILE A 102 -1.18 -3.75 14.64
N GLU A 103 -0.45 -4.86 14.50
CA GLU A 103 -1.01 -6.19 14.69
C GLU A 103 -1.45 -6.44 16.13
N ARG A 104 -0.65 -6.01 17.13
CA ARG A 104 -1.05 -6.05 18.55
C ARG A 104 -2.33 -5.27 18.79
N ILE A 105 -2.48 -4.09 18.19
CA ILE A 105 -3.71 -3.27 18.33
C ILE A 105 -4.90 -4.00 17.71
N ARG A 106 -4.75 -4.55 16.50
CA ARG A 106 -5.82 -5.32 15.84
C ARG A 106 -6.25 -6.54 16.62
N GLN A 107 -5.30 -7.28 17.20
CA GLN A 107 -5.58 -8.46 18.02
C GLN A 107 -6.22 -8.10 19.37
N ARG A 108 -5.87 -6.94 19.92
CA ARG A 108 -6.44 -6.44 21.17
C ARG A 108 -7.90 -6.01 21.02
N TRP A 109 -8.27 -5.53 19.84
CA TRP A 109 -9.57 -4.93 19.57
C TRP A 109 -10.38 -5.73 18.55
N PRO A 110 -11.17 -6.71 19.03
CA PRO A 110 -12.32 -7.22 18.28
C PRO A 110 -13.26 -6.08 17.92
N ILE A 111 -13.67 -6.02 16.67
CA ILE A 111 -14.44 -4.91 16.11
C ILE A 111 -15.82 -4.78 16.77
N ASP A 112 -16.42 -5.89 17.17
CA ASP A 112 -17.68 -5.90 17.91
C ASP A 112 -17.55 -5.23 19.28
N LEU A 113 -16.47 -5.52 20.00
CA LEU A 113 -16.16 -4.86 21.27
C LEU A 113 -15.90 -3.37 21.06
N PHE A 114 -15.08 -3.00 20.08
CA PHE A 114 -14.81 -1.60 19.74
C PHE A 114 -16.11 -0.84 19.40
N LEU A 115 -16.95 -1.40 18.52
CA LEU A 115 -18.20 -0.78 18.11
C LEU A 115 -19.16 -0.61 19.31
N THR A 116 -19.32 -1.64 20.15
CA THR A 116 -20.28 -1.61 21.26
C THR A 116 -19.83 -0.75 22.43
N GLN A 117 -18.54 -0.75 22.75
CA GLN A 117 -18.02 -0.11 23.96
C GLN A 117 -17.41 1.27 23.71
N SER A 118 -16.69 1.45 22.62
CA SER A 118 -16.06 2.74 22.27
C SER A 118 -17.04 3.64 21.51
N LEU A 119 -17.81 3.05 20.59
CA LEU A 119 -18.75 3.82 19.75
C LEU A 119 -20.22 3.71 20.18
N GLY A 120 -20.54 2.91 21.21
CA GLY A 120 -21.89 2.80 21.76
C GLY A 120 -22.92 2.12 20.83
N CYS A 121 -22.47 1.33 19.85
CA CYS A 121 -23.34 0.64 18.92
C CYS A 121 -24.13 -0.48 19.58
N THR A 122 -25.38 -0.69 19.13
CA THR A 122 -26.11 -1.94 19.35
C THR A 122 -26.02 -2.80 18.11
N LEU A 123 -25.38 -3.97 18.21
CA LEU A 123 -25.19 -4.89 17.09
C LEU A 123 -26.34 -5.91 17.00
N THR A 124 -26.84 -6.11 15.79
CA THR A 124 -27.84 -7.15 15.48
C THR A 124 -27.19 -8.24 14.65
N PRO A 125 -27.17 -9.51 15.11
CA PRO A 125 -26.59 -10.61 14.34
C PRO A 125 -27.31 -10.84 13.00
N ARG A 126 -26.54 -11.14 11.95
CA ARG A 126 -27.02 -11.52 10.60
C ARG A 126 -26.43 -12.84 10.09
N GLY A 127 -25.79 -13.58 10.98
CA GLY A 127 -25.18 -14.88 10.73
C GLY A 127 -24.14 -15.19 11.81
N PRO A 128 -23.44 -16.33 11.73
CA PRO A 128 -22.44 -16.73 12.72
C PRO A 128 -21.27 -15.73 12.87
N HIS A 129 -20.96 -15.00 11.79
CA HIS A 129 -19.78 -14.12 11.71
C HIS A 129 -20.12 -12.74 11.16
N ALA A 130 -21.40 -12.38 11.13
CA ALA A 130 -21.87 -11.13 10.55
C ALA A 130 -22.84 -10.43 11.49
N ALA A 131 -22.70 -9.12 11.61
CA ALA A 131 -23.62 -8.26 12.36
C ALA A 131 -23.91 -6.97 11.58
N ILE A 132 -24.99 -6.30 11.95
CA ILE A 132 -25.33 -4.97 11.42
C ILE A 132 -25.67 -4.00 12.55
N CYS A 133 -25.43 -2.72 12.33
CA CYS A 133 -25.88 -1.63 13.18
C CYS A 133 -26.11 -0.35 12.37
N ARG A 134 -26.60 0.70 13.05
CA ARG A 134 -26.58 2.07 12.53
C ARG A 134 -25.14 2.57 12.40
N CYS A 135 -24.93 3.49 11.49
CA CYS A 135 -23.62 4.08 11.25
C CYS A 135 -23.14 4.85 12.49
N PRO A 136 -21.96 4.49 13.06
CA PRO A 136 -21.41 5.22 14.20
C PRO A 136 -20.47 6.37 13.79
N LEU A 137 -20.24 6.54 12.49
CA LEU A 137 -19.26 7.50 12.00
C LEU A 137 -19.84 8.92 11.97
N PRO A 138 -19.03 9.94 12.29
CA PRO A 138 -19.49 11.32 12.24
C PRO A 138 -19.93 11.69 10.83
N ASN A 139 -20.92 12.59 10.77
CA ASN A 139 -21.50 13.14 9.55
C ASN A 139 -22.34 12.13 8.73
N HIS A 140 -22.86 11.09 9.37
CA HIS A 140 -23.87 10.21 8.78
C HIS A 140 -24.81 9.66 9.86
N ASP A 141 -26.02 10.22 9.92
CA ASP A 141 -27.10 9.76 10.81
C ASP A 141 -28.12 8.97 9.98
N ASP A 142 -28.14 7.65 10.16
CA ASP A 142 -29.00 6.73 9.42
C ASP A 142 -30.17 6.23 10.28
N SER A 143 -31.39 6.32 9.72
CA SER A 143 -32.59 5.81 10.41
C SER A 143 -32.72 4.29 10.34
N SER A 144 -32.03 3.64 9.42
CA SER A 144 -31.98 2.18 9.27
C SER A 144 -30.52 1.69 9.36
N PRO A 145 -30.27 0.47 9.89
CA PRO A 145 -28.92 -0.06 9.99
C PRO A 145 -28.23 -0.17 8.63
N SER A 146 -27.21 0.65 8.38
CA SER A 146 -26.42 0.63 7.14
C SER A 146 -24.98 0.14 7.31
N PHE A 147 -24.55 -0.09 8.56
CA PHE A 147 -23.20 -0.52 8.90
C PHE A 147 -23.14 -2.04 9.06
N HIS A 148 -22.38 -2.70 8.20
CA HIS A 148 -22.17 -4.15 8.21
C HIS A 148 -20.83 -4.48 8.84
N VAL A 149 -20.78 -5.56 9.61
CA VAL A 149 -19.61 -6.02 10.35
C VAL A 149 -19.32 -7.47 9.99
N ASP A 150 -18.07 -7.75 9.60
CA ASP A 150 -17.52 -9.10 9.44
C ASP A 150 -16.61 -9.39 10.65
N LEU A 151 -17.08 -10.28 11.52
CA LEU A 151 -16.42 -10.60 12.79
C LEU A 151 -15.14 -11.43 12.61
N ILE A 152 -15.04 -12.22 11.53
CA ILE A 152 -13.83 -13.01 11.26
C ILE A 152 -12.75 -12.09 10.69
N LYS A 153 -13.11 -11.25 9.71
CA LYS A 153 -12.16 -10.34 9.08
C LYS A 153 -11.82 -9.14 9.96
N ASN A 154 -12.56 -8.94 11.05
CA ASN A 154 -12.41 -7.82 11.98
C ASN A 154 -12.56 -6.45 11.28
N VAL A 155 -13.51 -6.35 10.36
CA VAL A 155 -13.76 -5.14 9.55
C VAL A 155 -15.23 -4.77 9.51
N GLY A 156 -15.48 -3.47 9.35
CA GLY A 156 -16.81 -2.90 9.22
C GLY A 156 -16.91 -1.99 8.01
N TYR A 157 -18.10 -1.90 7.42
CA TYR A 157 -18.35 -1.04 6.27
C TYR A 157 -19.78 -0.49 6.29
N CYS A 158 -19.91 0.82 6.12
CA CYS A 158 -21.18 1.50 5.97
C CYS A 158 -21.52 1.66 4.49
N PHE A 159 -22.61 1.06 4.05
CA PHE A 159 -23.10 1.23 2.67
C PHE A 159 -23.75 2.61 2.44
N GLY A 160 -24.13 3.33 3.50
CA GLY A 160 -24.68 4.68 3.40
C GLY A 160 -23.61 5.75 3.15
N CYS A 161 -22.58 5.82 4.01
CA CYS A 161 -21.50 6.81 3.88
C CYS A 161 -20.27 6.32 3.10
N GLN A 162 -20.26 5.05 2.66
CA GLN A 162 -19.19 4.41 1.90
C GLN A 162 -17.83 4.36 2.61
N ARG A 163 -17.82 4.43 3.95
CA ARG A 163 -16.62 4.35 4.78
C ARG A 163 -16.58 3.02 5.52
N GLY A 164 -15.37 2.51 5.73
CA GLY A 164 -15.15 1.27 6.45
C GLY A 164 -13.68 0.96 6.59
N GLY A 165 -13.39 -0.19 7.18
CA GLY A 165 -12.05 -0.67 7.46
C GLY A 165 -11.97 -1.46 8.76
N ASP A 166 -10.75 -1.65 9.24
CA ASP A 166 -10.49 -2.21 10.56
C ASP A 166 -10.71 -1.15 11.66
N VAL A 167 -10.54 -1.54 12.92
CA VAL A 167 -10.67 -0.65 14.08
C VAL A 167 -9.81 0.62 14.00
N ILE A 168 -8.66 0.57 13.33
CA ILE A 168 -7.76 1.72 13.17
C ILE A 168 -8.37 2.70 12.17
N GLU A 169 -8.79 2.22 11.00
CA GLU A 169 -9.47 3.07 10.01
C GLU A 169 -10.79 3.65 10.55
N LEU A 170 -11.59 2.86 11.27
CA LEU A 170 -12.82 3.36 11.89
C LEU A 170 -12.53 4.45 12.94
N THR A 171 -11.46 4.30 13.72
CA THR A 171 -11.02 5.35 14.66
C THR A 171 -10.62 6.62 13.91
N ARG A 172 -9.92 6.52 12.78
CA ARG A 172 -9.57 7.69 11.95
C ARG A 172 -10.82 8.40 11.45
N TRP A 173 -11.80 7.65 10.94
CA TRP A 173 -13.08 8.23 10.50
C TRP A 173 -13.82 8.90 11.66
N TYR A 174 -13.83 8.27 12.84
CA TYR A 174 -14.44 8.81 14.04
C TYR A 174 -13.77 10.13 14.50
N LEU A 175 -12.45 10.21 14.39
CA LEU A 175 -11.66 11.42 14.65
C LEU A 175 -11.64 12.41 13.47
N ASN A 176 -12.61 12.31 12.55
CA ASN A 176 -12.75 13.19 11.38
C ASN A 176 -11.50 13.24 10.48
N ASN A 177 -11.01 12.06 10.06
CA ASN A 177 -9.81 11.86 9.25
C ASN A 177 -8.51 12.28 9.95
N GLY A 178 -8.43 12.04 11.26
CA GLY A 178 -7.19 12.18 12.03
C GLY A 178 -6.03 11.39 11.43
N SER A 179 -4.80 11.75 11.83
CA SER A 179 -3.62 11.05 11.32
C SER A 179 -3.65 9.58 11.77
N PHE A 180 -3.02 8.71 10.98
CA PHE A 180 -2.91 7.29 11.33
C PHE A 180 -2.27 7.09 12.71
N MET A 181 -1.28 7.90 13.05
CA MET A 181 -0.60 7.83 14.35
C MET A 181 -1.51 8.27 15.50
N ASP A 182 -2.38 9.26 15.29
CA ASP A 182 -3.34 9.68 16.31
C ASP A 182 -4.34 8.57 16.63
N ALA A 183 -4.81 7.85 15.60
CA ALA A 183 -5.70 6.70 15.78
C ALA A 183 -5.01 5.55 16.54
N LEU A 184 -3.74 5.26 16.25
CA LEU A 184 -2.98 4.27 17.01
C LEU A 184 -2.85 4.67 18.49
N HIS A 185 -2.48 5.93 18.77
CA HIS A 185 -2.35 6.41 20.15
C HIS A 185 -3.69 6.39 20.91
N ALA A 186 -4.79 6.77 20.26
CA ALA A 186 -6.12 6.70 20.87
C ALA A 186 -6.48 5.26 21.28
N LEU A 187 -6.30 4.30 20.37
CA LEU A 187 -6.60 2.88 20.61
C LEU A 187 -5.70 2.25 21.68
N GLU A 188 -4.44 2.67 21.78
CA GLU A 188 -3.53 2.21 22.84
C GLU A 188 -3.96 2.75 24.21
N GLN A 189 -4.23 4.06 24.30
CA GLN A 189 -4.70 4.69 25.54
C GLN A 189 -6.01 4.07 26.02
N GLU A 190 -6.97 3.91 25.12
CA GLU A 190 -8.25 3.31 25.45
C GLU A 190 -8.10 1.84 25.87
N GLY A 191 -7.21 1.08 25.22
CA GLY A 191 -6.92 -0.31 25.56
C GLY A 191 -6.35 -0.47 26.97
N HIS A 192 -5.48 0.44 27.40
CA HIS A 192 -4.98 0.48 28.78
C HIS A 192 -6.11 0.72 29.80
N THR A 193 -7.09 1.56 29.48
CA THR A 193 -8.26 1.76 30.36
C THR A 193 -9.21 0.57 30.35
N PHE A 194 -9.26 -0.19 29.26
CA PHE A 194 -10.08 -1.39 29.12
C PHE A 194 -9.54 -2.54 29.97
N ASP A 195 -8.23 -2.81 29.90
CA ASP A 195 -7.54 -3.84 30.69
C ASP A 195 -7.70 -3.59 32.21
N ASN A 196 -7.62 -2.33 32.66
CA ASN A 196 -7.78 -1.96 34.07
C ASN A 196 -9.23 -2.10 34.59
N ARG A 197 -10.23 -2.10 33.70
CA ARG A 197 -11.65 -2.30 34.07
C ARG A 197 -12.03 -3.77 34.21
N HIS A 198 -11.27 -4.68 33.59
CA HIS A 198 -11.54 -6.12 33.58
C HIS A 198 -10.61 -6.95 34.50
N THR A 199 -9.62 -6.30 35.12
CA THR A 199 -8.70 -6.93 36.10
C THR A 199 -9.04 -6.62 37.56
N ARG A 200 -10.22 -6.05 37.82
CA ARG A 200 -10.78 -5.80 39.15
C ARG A 200 -12.03 -6.63 39.41
#